data_AF-A0A1F5LCX8-F1
#
_entry.id   AF-A0A1F5LCX8-F1
#
_cell.length_a   1.000
_cell.length_b   1.000
_cell.length_c   1.000
_cell.angle_alpha   90.00
_cell.angle_beta   90.00
_cell.angle_gamma   90.00
#
_symmetry.space_group_name_H-M   'P 1'
#
loop_
_entity.id
_entity.type
_entity.pdbx_description
1 polymer ?
#
loop_
_entity_poly.entity_id
_entity_poly.type
_entity_poly.pdbx_seq_one_letter_code
_entity_poly.pdbx_strand_id
1 'polypeptide(L)'
;MNIFQAIFAFSLTIASSFVDGLPSTLSETTHHAVLSLDNETVSFDVREGAKYSQPLNRQLINLSIEFCFIVDFLGDVGNLNLFSKQLLRNIEDRAGVAPIIRIGGNTADSSYFCRDCNETLVNVYGAENTEAVKTTYNQRLFEVLEEYDSGITRCPDKLSVAQAEIEASTKCLDQSYFYSYELGNEVNIYQYTGHRDNNWTVLSYAADTLQWLPTLVQLTKMNVPQAMGAVKSFSSHAYPQNVCSEPAAALVTLDYYLNHLNTIQFFSAWESEIAAGKSVGADFHIGVAGSAACHGKDGVSNTMAALLWEIDYALYAATVGVDRIFFHNGVGDFYYSMWEPVAVNSSSLAHINPT
;
A
#
# COMPACT_ATOMS: atom_id res chain seq x y z
N MET A 1 -17.25 -19.37 18.14
CA MET A 1 -16.24 -18.60 18.88
C MET A 1 -16.16 -17.25 18.19
N ASN A 2 -16.57 -16.17 18.86
CA ASN A 2 -16.74 -14.88 18.21
C ASN A 2 -15.38 -14.31 17.78
N ILE A 3 -15.29 -13.85 16.53
CA ILE A 3 -14.09 -13.30 15.88
C ILE A 3 -13.43 -12.18 16.71
N PHE A 4 -14.20 -11.48 17.54
CA PHE A 4 -13.70 -10.48 18.49
C PHE A 4 -12.75 -11.01 19.56
N GLN A 5 -12.99 -12.21 20.10
CA GLN A 5 -12.09 -12.82 21.09
C GLN A 5 -10.76 -13.24 20.47
N ALA A 6 -10.75 -13.59 19.18
CA ALA A 6 -9.53 -13.99 18.49
C ALA A 6 -8.65 -12.79 18.15
N ILE A 7 -9.22 -11.67 17.68
CA ILE A 7 -8.45 -10.48 17.27
C ILE A 7 -7.84 -9.77 18.48
N PHE A 8 -8.58 -9.62 19.59
CA PHE A 8 -8.06 -9.01 20.83
C PHE A 8 -6.98 -9.88 21.49
N ALA A 9 -7.19 -11.21 21.55
CA ALA A 9 -6.18 -12.14 22.08
C ALA A 9 -4.91 -12.16 21.22
N PHE A 10 -5.00 -12.04 19.89
CA PHE A 10 -3.83 -12.08 19.01
C PHE A 10 -2.97 -10.81 19.11
N SER A 11 -3.60 -9.63 19.14
CA SER A 11 -2.89 -8.34 19.32
C SER A 11 -2.18 -8.24 20.68
N LEU A 12 -2.76 -8.81 21.75
CA LEU A 12 -2.14 -8.82 23.09
C LEU A 12 -1.13 -9.96 23.29
N THR A 13 -1.30 -11.11 22.65
CA THR A 13 -0.32 -12.21 22.74
C THR A 13 0.99 -11.82 22.08
N ILE A 14 0.94 -11.08 20.96
CA ILE A 14 2.09 -10.44 20.32
C ILE A 14 2.80 -9.53 21.35
N ALA A 15 2.10 -8.60 22.00
CA ALA A 15 2.70 -7.73 23.01
C ALA A 15 3.41 -8.51 24.14
N SER A 16 2.88 -9.66 24.56
CA SER A 16 3.50 -10.53 25.58
C SER A 16 4.64 -11.42 25.07
N SER A 17 4.67 -11.75 23.78
CA SER A 17 5.70 -12.63 23.19
C SER A 17 6.95 -11.89 22.72
N PHE A 18 6.91 -10.55 22.64
CA PHE A 18 8.04 -9.72 22.19
C PHE A 18 8.82 -9.07 23.33
N VAL A 19 8.37 -9.20 24.58
CA VAL A 19 9.09 -8.72 25.76
C VAL A 19 9.52 -9.90 26.62
N ASP A 20 10.58 -10.58 26.18
CA ASP A 20 11.25 -11.58 27.01
C ASP A 20 11.71 -10.92 28.32
N GLY A 21 11.06 -11.28 29.44
CA GLY A 21 11.53 -10.97 30.79
C GLY A 21 10.69 -10.01 31.64
N LEU A 22 9.58 -9.44 31.14
CA LEU A 22 8.66 -8.66 31.98
C LEU A 22 7.47 -9.52 32.46
N PRO A 23 7.14 -9.53 33.77
CA PRO A 23 5.95 -10.21 34.25
C PRO A 23 4.70 -9.47 33.75
N SER A 24 4.00 -10.08 32.80
CA SER A 24 2.69 -9.64 32.33
C SER A 24 1.63 -10.67 32.71
N THR A 25 0.43 -10.19 33.05
CA THR A 25 -0.72 -11.06 33.30
C THR A 25 -1.89 -10.62 32.43
N LEU A 26 -2.43 -11.56 31.66
CA LEU A 26 -3.66 -11.38 30.89
C LEU A 26 -4.80 -12.14 31.57
N SER A 27 -5.90 -11.43 31.86
CA SER A 27 -7.14 -12.05 32.32
C SER A 27 -8.29 -11.59 31.42
N GLU A 28 -8.91 -12.53 30.72
CA GLU A 28 -10.03 -12.25 29.82
C GLU A 28 -11.29 -13.00 30.27
N THR A 29 -12.38 -12.27 30.43
CA THR A 29 -13.73 -12.81 30.57
C THR A 29 -14.58 -12.29 29.42
N THR A 30 -15.80 -12.82 29.26
CA THR A 30 -16.77 -12.28 28.28
C THR A 30 -17.16 -10.81 28.53
N HIS A 31 -16.69 -10.18 29.60
CA HIS A 31 -17.10 -8.83 30.04
C HIS A 31 -15.93 -7.88 30.19
N HIS A 32 -14.77 -8.37 30.65
CA HIS A 32 -13.59 -7.55 30.90
C HIS A 32 -12.33 -8.23 30.41
N ALA A 33 -11.45 -7.44 29.78
CA ALA A 33 -10.07 -7.80 29.50
C ALA A 33 -9.16 -6.86 30.30
N VAL A 34 -8.26 -7.43 31.09
CA VAL A 34 -7.29 -6.66 31.89
C VAL A 34 -5.89 -7.05 31.45
N LEU A 35 -5.12 -6.03 31.07
CA LEU A 35 -3.69 -6.14 30.80
C LEU A 35 -2.95 -5.41 31.90
N SER A 36 -2.10 -6.13 32.61
CA SER A 36 -1.18 -5.54 33.59
C SER A 36 0.26 -5.73 33.11
N LEU A 37 1.02 -4.64 33.10
CA LEU A 37 2.45 -4.62 32.83
C LEU A 37 3.12 -3.78 33.92
N ASP A 38 4.00 -4.41 34.70
CA ASP A 38 4.61 -3.83 35.90
C ASP A 38 3.57 -3.23 36.88
N ASN A 39 3.58 -1.90 37.06
CA ASN A 39 2.66 -1.17 37.95
C ASN A 39 1.46 -0.55 37.21
N GLU A 40 1.39 -0.71 35.89
CA GLU A 40 0.31 -0.17 35.07
C GLU A 40 -0.73 -1.26 34.79
N THR A 41 -2.00 -0.90 34.88
CA THR A 41 -3.10 -1.80 34.56
C THR A 41 -4.11 -1.09 33.67
N VAL A 42 -4.32 -1.66 32.49
CA VAL A 42 -5.33 -1.20 31.54
C VAL A 42 -6.47 -2.20 31.55
N SER A 43 -7.70 -1.69 31.75
CA SER A 43 -8.91 -2.50 31.76
C SER A 43 -9.82 -2.07 30.61
N PHE A 44 -10.30 -3.04 29.84
CA PHE A 44 -11.23 -2.87 28.74
C PHE A 44 -12.57 -3.51 29.09
N ASP A 45 -13.66 -2.76 28.93
CA ASP A 45 -15.00 -3.33 28.91
C ASP A 45 -15.27 -3.92 27.53
N VAL A 46 -15.11 -5.25 27.43
CA VAL A 46 -15.25 -5.98 26.17
C VAL A 46 -16.69 -5.93 25.68
N ARG A 47 -17.67 -5.92 26.59
CA ARG A 47 -19.08 -5.84 26.21
C ARG A 47 -19.43 -4.50 25.62
N GLU A 48 -18.92 -3.42 26.22
CA GLU A 48 -19.15 -2.07 25.71
C GLU A 48 -18.45 -1.87 24.36
N GLY A 49 -17.19 -2.28 24.24
CA GLY A 49 -16.46 -2.22 22.97
C GLY A 49 -17.14 -3.00 21.84
N ALA A 50 -17.66 -4.19 22.14
CA ALA A 50 -18.35 -5.02 21.16
C ALA A 50 -19.64 -4.40 20.59
N LYS A 51 -20.25 -3.41 21.26
CA LYS A 51 -21.45 -2.73 20.73
C LYS A 51 -21.12 -1.83 19.53
N TYR A 52 -19.92 -1.29 19.49
CA TYR A 52 -19.47 -0.32 18.48
C TYR A 52 -18.49 -0.92 17.47
N SER A 53 -18.08 -2.15 17.72
CA SER A 53 -17.05 -2.80 16.95
C SER A 53 -17.51 -3.19 15.54
N GLN A 54 -16.64 -3.00 14.55
CA GLN A 54 -16.87 -3.40 13.17
C GLN A 54 -16.00 -4.59 12.78
N PRO A 55 -16.45 -5.44 11.84
CA PRO A 55 -15.58 -6.45 11.25
C PRO A 55 -14.36 -5.79 10.61
N LEU A 56 -13.16 -6.28 10.95
CA LEU A 56 -11.94 -5.84 10.30
C LEU A 56 -11.83 -6.48 8.91
N ASN A 57 -11.54 -5.68 7.90
CA ASN A 57 -11.27 -6.19 6.56
C ASN A 57 -10.02 -7.09 6.60
N ARG A 58 -10.15 -8.33 6.13
CA ARG A 58 -9.00 -9.27 6.08
C ARG A 58 -7.92 -8.81 5.10
N GLN A 59 -8.26 -7.94 4.17
CA GLN A 59 -7.34 -7.23 3.28
C GLN A 59 -7.23 -5.75 3.67
N LEU A 60 -7.19 -5.43 4.97
CA LEU A 60 -6.93 -4.05 5.41
C LEU A 60 -5.52 -3.61 5.00
N ILE A 61 -4.53 -4.47 5.21
CA ILE A 61 -3.12 -4.21 4.89
C ILE A 61 -2.77 -4.90 3.57
N ASN A 62 -2.26 -4.12 2.64
CA ASN A 62 -1.89 -4.52 1.28
C ASN A 62 -0.55 -3.87 0.90
N LEU A 63 -0.09 -4.13 -0.31
CA LEU A 63 1.22 -3.70 -0.79
C LEU A 63 1.06 -2.73 -1.95
N SER A 64 1.80 -1.62 -1.89
CA SER A 64 2.09 -0.77 -3.03
C SER A 64 3.53 -1.01 -3.43
N ILE A 65 3.81 -1.21 -4.72
CA ILE A 65 5.16 -1.44 -5.25
C ILE A 65 5.41 -0.43 -6.35
N GLU A 66 6.55 0.27 -6.25
CA GLU A 66 7.02 1.19 -7.29
C GLU A 66 7.21 0.42 -8.60
N PHE A 67 6.61 0.92 -9.68
CA PHE A 67 6.43 0.16 -10.91
C PHE A 67 7.75 -0.39 -11.46
N CYS A 68 8.79 0.43 -11.47
CA CYS A 68 10.10 0.04 -12.00
C CYS A 68 10.71 -1.19 -11.31
N PHE A 69 10.32 -1.48 -10.06
CA PHE A 69 10.85 -2.60 -9.28
C PHE A 69 9.95 -3.84 -9.31
N ILE A 70 8.83 -3.84 -10.03
CA ILE A 70 7.88 -4.95 -9.95
C ILE A 70 8.48 -6.31 -10.37
N VAL A 71 9.42 -6.31 -11.32
CA VAL A 71 10.13 -7.53 -11.75
C VAL A 71 11.16 -7.99 -10.71
N ASP A 72 11.73 -7.08 -9.91
CA ASP A 72 12.58 -7.47 -8.77
C ASP A 72 11.74 -8.22 -7.72
N PHE A 73 10.54 -7.69 -7.42
CA PHE A 73 9.62 -8.29 -6.47
C PHE A 73 9.03 -9.61 -6.95
N LEU A 74 8.60 -9.71 -8.21
CA LEU A 74 7.83 -10.86 -8.69
C LEU A 74 8.66 -11.86 -9.52
N GLY A 75 9.83 -11.45 -9.99
CA GLY A 75 10.64 -12.21 -10.95
C GLY A 75 10.14 -12.06 -12.39
N ASP A 76 10.57 -12.99 -13.25
CA ASP A 76 10.27 -13.00 -14.68
C ASP A 76 9.63 -14.34 -15.10
N VAL A 77 9.04 -14.39 -16.29
CA VAL A 77 8.49 -15.60 -16.89
C VAL A 77 9.55 -16.71 -16.90
N GLY A 78 9.22 -17.84 -16.27
CA GLY A 78 10.13 -18.98 -16.09
C GLY A 78 11.18 -18.81 -14.97
N ASN A 79 11.24 -17.66 -14.30
CA ASN A 79 12.14 -17.40 -13.17
C ASN A 79 11.49 -16.47 -12.14
N LEU A 80 10.43 -16.95 -11.50
CA LEU A 80 9.70 -16.22 -10.47
C LEU A 80 10.55 -15.98 -9.21
N ASN A 81 10.28 -14.88 -8.51
CA ASN A 81 10.86 -14.64 -7.19
C ASN A 81 10.17 -15.51 -6.13
N LEU A 82 10.72 -16.70 -5.89
CA LEU A 82 10.15 -17.67 -4.95
C LEU A 82 10.13 -17.17 -3.50
N PHE A 83 11.04 -16.24 -3.14
CA PHE A 83 11.05 -15.64 -1.81
C PHE A 83 9.81 -14.76 -1.61
N SER A 84 9.58 -13.79 -2.50
CA SER A 84 8.39 -12.94 -2.46
C SER A 84 7.10 -13.76 -2.58
N LYS A 85 7.06 -14.76 -3.47
CA LYS A 85 5.90 -15.65 -3.63
C LYS A 85 5.58 -16.41 -2.33
N GLN A 86 6.58 -16.87 -1.60
CA GLN A 86 6.37 -17.53 -0.30
C GLN A 86 5.91 -16.55 0.78
N LEU A 87 6.43 -15.32 0.82
CA LEU A 87 5.99 -14.30 1.77
C LEU A 87 4.51 -13.94 1.58
N LEU A 88 4.09 -13.71 0.33
CA LEU A 88 2.69 -13.41 -0.01
C LEU A 88 1.76 -14.58 0.36
N ARG A 89 2.17 -15.82 0.08
CA ARG A 89 1.43 -17.02 0.52
C ARG A 89 1.31 -17.12 2.04
N ASN A 90 2.37 -16.78 2.78
CA ASN A 90 2.32 -16.79 4.26
C ASN A 90 1.30 -15.79 4.82
N ILE A 91 1.07 -14.67 4.12
CA ILE A 91 0.04 -13.68 4.45
C ILE A 91 -1.34 -14.27 4.14
N GLU A 92 -1.53 -14.84 2.94
CA GLU A 92 -2.77 -15.50 2.55
C GLU A 92 -3.17 -16.63 3.52
N ASP A 93 -2.24 -17.50 3.88
CA ASP A 93 -2.47 -18.61 4.81
C ASP A 93 -2.95 -18.13 6.18
N ARG A 94 -2.53 -16.93 6.61
CA ARG A 94 -2.90 -16.32 7.90
C ARG A 94 -4.21 -15.53 7.82
N ALA A 95 -4.37 -14.72 6.77
CA ALA A 95 -5.54 -13.86 6.59
C ALA A 95 -6.74 -14.61 5.97
N GLY A 96 -6.50 -15.76 5.34
CA GLY A 96 -7.45 -16.52 4.54
C GLY A 96 -7.78 -15.88 3.18
N VAL A 97 -6.98 -14.90 2.76
CA VAL A 97 -7.12 -14.14 1.52
C VAL A 97 -5.79 -13.45 1.22
N ALA A 98 -5.33 -13.53 -0.04
CA ALA A 98 -4.10 -12.89 -0.47
C ALA A 98 -4.16 -11.37 -0.38
N PRO A 99 -3.04 -10.69 -0.09
CA PRO A 99 -2.99 -9.22 -0.17
C PRO A 99 -3.16 -8.76 -1.62
N ILE A 100 -3.55 -7.50 -1.80
CA ILE A 100 -3.56 -6.85 -3.11
C ILE A 100 -2.21 -6.16 -3.33
N ILE A 101 -1.72 -6.21 -4.55
CA ILE A 101 -0.51 -5.54 -4.99
C ILE A 101 -0.91 -4.38 -5.91
N ARG A 102 -0.75 -3.15 -5.43
CA ARG A 102 -0.88 -1.93 -6.22
C ARG A 102 0.46 -1.63 -6.88
N ILE A 103 0.50 -1.71 -8.21
CA ILE A 103 1.68 -1.44 -9.03
C ILE A 103 1.54 -0.01 -9.55
N GLY A 104 2.34 0.89 -9.01
CA GLY A 104 2.12 2.33 -9.18
C GLY A 104 3.37 3.12 -8.84
N GLY A 105 3.19 4.26 -8.19
CA GLY A 105 4.28 5.15 -7.82
C GLY A 105 4.65 6.08 -8.96
N ASN A 106 5.70 6.89 -8.76
CA ASN A 106 6.08 7.92 -9.73
C ASN A 106 6.46 7.32 -11.08
N THR A 107 7.07 6.13 -11.07
CA THR A 107 7.54 5.45 -12.28
C THR A 107 6.40 4.88 -13.11
N ALA A 108 5.20 4.70 -12.55
CA ALA A 108 4.02 4.28 -13.31
C ALA A 108 3.61 5.33 -14.36
N ASP A 109 3.69 6.63 -13.99
CA ASP A 109 3.38 7.73 -14.90
C ASP A 109 4.43 7.91 -16.02
N SER A 110 5.57 7.23 -15.88
CA SER A 110 6.64 7.17 -16.89
C SER A 110 6.80 5.77 -17.50
N SER A 111 5.79 4.91 -17.35
CA SER A 111 5.77 3.55 -17.87
C SER A 111 4.99 3.44 -19.18
N TYR A 112 5.47 2.59 -20.10
CA TYR A 112 4.85 2.42 -21.43
C TYR A 112 4.79 0.95 -21.83
N PHE A 113 3.61 0.49 -22.26
CA PHE A 113 3.46 -0.83 -22.85
C PHE A 113 4.15 -0.87 -24.23
N CYS A 114 5.02 -1.87 -24.42
CA CYS A 114 5.79 -2.11 -25.62
C CYS A 114 5.62 -3.56 -26.04
N ARG A 115 4.76 -3.81 -27.03
CA ARG A 115 4.48 -5.18 -27.49
C ARG A 115 5.72 -5.91 -28.02
N ASP A 116 6.57 -5.20 -28.75
CA ASP A 116 7.69 -5.79 -29.49
C ASP A 116 9.02 -5.70 -28.71
N CYS A 117 8.99 -5.32 -27.43
CA CYS A 117 10.17 -5.34 -26.56
C CYS A 117 10.52 -6.77 -26.16
N ASN A 118 11.82 -7.08 -26.04
CA ASN A 118 12.28 -8.45 -25.76
C ASN A 118 12.19 -8.78 -24.26
N GLU A 119 12.61 -7.82 -23.43
CA GLU A 119 12.62 -7.93 -21.99
C GLU A 119 11.24 -7.63 -21.41
N THR A 120 10.89 -8.32 -20.33
CA THR A 120 9.61 -8.13 -19.61
C THR A 120 9.44 -6.70 -19.12
N LEU A 121 10.53 -6.12 -18.61
CA LEU A 121 10.59 -4.74 -18.13
C LEU A 121 12.02 -4.20 -18.33
N VAL A 122 12.13 -2.97 -18.83
CA VAL A 122 13.40 -2.25 -18.99
C VAL A 122 13.27 -0.88 -18.33
N ASN A 123 14.21 -0.58 -17.45
CA ASN A 123 14.32 0.71 -16.77
C ASN A 123 15.44 1.55 -17.36
N VAL A 124 15.17 2.85 -17.47
CA VAL A 124 16.18 3.89 -17.74
C VAL A 124 16.26 4.78 -16.52
N TYR A 125 17.47 4.94 -15.97
CA TYR A 125 17.74 5.78 -14.81
C TYR A 125 18.45 7.07 -15.23
N GLY A 126 18.11 8.16 -14.54
CA GLY A 126 18.92 9.39 -14.56
C GLY A 126 20.18 9.23 -13.71
N ALA A 127 21.14 10.16 -13.83
CA ALA A 127 22.42 10.06 -13.14
C ALA A 127 22.33 10.06 -11.61
N GLU A 128 21.26 10.64 -11.05
CA GLU A 128 21.05 10.80 -9.60
C GLU A 128 19.70 10.25 -9.15
N ASN A 129 18.98 9.54 -10.02
CA ASN A 129 17.67 8.99 -9.70
C ASN A 129 17.82 7.56 -9.17
N THR A 130 17.25 7.31 -8.00
CA THR A 130 17.11 5.95 -7.45
C THR A 130 15.93 5.20 -8.07
N GLU A 131 14.96 5.92 -8.64
CA GLU A 131 13.84 5.41 -9.43
C GLU A 131 14.06 5.59 -10.94
N ALA A 132 13.38 4.77 -11.76
CA ALA A 132 13.47 4.89 -13.20
C ALA A 132 12.77 6.16 -13.72
N VAL A 133 13.42 6.90 -14.61
CA VAL A 133 12.79 8.05 -15.31
C VAL A 133 11.98 7.62 -16.52
N LYS A 134 12.12 6.35 -16.94
CA LYS A 134 11.32 5.72 -17.98
C LYS A 134 11.35 4.21 -17.81
N THR A 135 10.18 3.60 -17.90
CA THR A 135 10.03 2.14 -17.89
C THR A 135 9.28 1.68 -19.13
N THR A 136 9.76 0.64 -19.80
CA THR A 136 8.99 -0.06 -20.85
C THR A 136 8.75 -1.49 -20.42
N TYR A 137 7.55 -2.01 -20.65
CA TYR A 137 7.19 -3.37 -20.28
C TYR A 137 6.34 -4.02 -21.37
N ASN A 138 6.31 -5.36 -21.42
CA ASN A 138 5.57 -6.10 -22.45
C ASN A 138 4.57 -7.09 -21.83
N GLN A 139 3.98 -7.95 -22.67
CA GLN A 139 2.96 -8.90 -22.26
C GLN A 139 3.43 -9.91 -21.19
N ARG A 140 4.75 -10.20 -21.12
CA ARG A 140 5.33 -11.14 -20.16
C ARG A 140 5.13 -10.68 -18.72
N LEU A 141 4.95 -9.38 -18.48
CA LEU A 141 4.62 -8.88 -17.14
C LEU A 141 3.25 -9.40 -16.71
N PHE A 142 2.27 -9.46 -17.62
CA PHE A 142 0.94 -10.02 -17.31
C PHE A 142 1.01 -11.53 -17.03
N GLU A 143 1.85 -12.26 -17.75
CA GLU A 143 2.11 -13.68 -17.48
C GLU A 143 2.74 -13.90 -16.09
N VAL A 144 3.68 -13.04 -15.67
CA VAL A 144 4.23 -13.07 -14.30
C VAL A 144 3.14 -12.77 -13.27
N LEU A 145 2.25 -11.83 -13.56
CA LEU A 145 1.19 -11.43 -12.64
C LEU A 145 0.16 -12.55 -12.39
N GLU A 146 -0.15 -13.39 -13.37
CA GLU A 146 -1.02 -14.57 -13.20
C GLU A 146 -0.43 -15.63 -12.26
N GLU A 147 0.88 -15.63 -12.06
CA GLU A 147 1.55 -16.55 -11.15
C GLU A 147 1.40 -16.17 -9.67
N TYR A 148 0.77 -15.03 -9.38
CA TYR A 148 0.49 -14.55 -8.04
C TYR A 148 -1.02 -14.48 -7.82
N ASP A 149 -1.50 -15.18 -6.79
CA ASP A 149 -2.93 -15.19 -6.40
C ASP A 149 -3.38 -13.86 -5.74
N SER A 150 -2.77 -12.73 -6.12
CA SER A 150 -2.97 -11.40 -5.55
C SER A 150 -3.77 -10.52 -6.49
N GLY A 151 -4.67 -9.71 -5.93
CA GLY A 151 -5.37 -8.68 -6.71
C GLY A 151 -4.38 -7.63 -7.18
N ILE A 152 -4.43 -7.22 -8.46
CA ILE A 152 -3.49 -6.21 -8.99
C ILE A 152 -4.20 -4.89 -9.29
N THR A 153 -3.55 -3.78 -8.92
CA THR A 153 -3.94 -2.42 -9.30
C THR A 153 -2.87 -1.76 -10.16
N ARG A 154 -3.28 -0.93 -11.13
CA ARG A 154 -2.39 -0.32 -12.14
C ARG A 154 -2.64 1.18 -12.32
N CYS A 155 -1.60 1.98 -12.58
CA CYS A 155 -1.68 3.46 -12.52
C CYS A 155 -1.24 4.21 -13.80
N PRO A 156 -1.97 4.17 -14.95
CA PRO A 156 -1.60 4.96 -16.13
C PRO A 156 -1.99 6.45 -16.07
N ASP A 157 -1.10 7.35 -16.52
CA ASP A 157 -1.26 8.82 -16.41
C ASP A 157 -1.82 9.54 -17.65
N LYS A 158 -1.93 8.84 -18.79
CA LYS A 158 -2.35 9.39 -20.10
C LYS A 158 -3.36 8.47 -20.74
N LEU A 159 -4.36 9.04 -21.42
CA LEU A 159 -5.39 8.24 -22.10
C LEU A 159 -4.80 7.19 -23.05
N SER A 160 -3.84 7.55 -23.90
CA SER A 160 -3.23 6.61 -24.84
C SER A 160 -2.45 5.48 -24.14
N VAL A 161 -1.78 5.79 -23.03
CA VAL A 161 -1.07 4.81 -22.20
C VAL A 161 -2.07 3.89 -21.51
N ALA A 162 -3.11 4.45 -20.89
CA ALA A 162 -4.18 3.70 -20.25
C ALA A 162 -4.90 2.77 -21.25
N GLN A 163 -5.19 3.25 -22.46
CA GLN A 163 -5.80 2.44 -23.51
C GLN A 163 -4.90 1.27 -23.91
N ALA A 164 -3.62 1.54 -24.21
CA ALA A 164 -2.68 0.49 -24.61
C ALA A 164 -2.52 -0.58 -23.53
N GLU A 165 -2.46 -0.16 -22.27
CA GLU A 165 -2.34 -1.05 -21.12
C GLU A 165 -3.62 -1.85 -20.86
N ILE A 166 -4.80 -1.21 -20.88
CA ILE A 166 -6.09 -1.89 -20.70
C ILE A 166 -6.30 -2.89 -21.84
N GLU A 167 -5.99 -2.52 -23.08
CA GLU A 167 -6.09 -3.43 -24.22
C GLU A 167 -5.12 -4.61 -24.14
N ALA A 168 -3.92 -4.42 -23.57
CA ALA A 168 -2.95 -5.49 -23.41
C ALA A 168 -3.31 -6.40 -22.24
N SER A 169 -3.61 -5.83 -21.07
CA SER A 169 -4.00 -6.59 -19.87
C SER A 169 -5.27 -7.40 -20.11
N THR A 170 -6.31 -6.84 -20.75
CA THR A 170 -7.53 -7.60 -21.07
C THR A 170 -7.32 -8.76 -22.06
N LYS A 171 -6.20 -8.79 -22.78
CA LYS A 171 -5.83 -9.89 -23.69
C LYS A 171 -4.87 -10.89 -23.07
N CYS A 172 -4.06 -10.45 -22.11
CA CYS A 172 -2.89 -11.19 -21.62
C CYS A 172 -2.96 -11.53 -20.13
N LEU A 173 -3.95 -11.02 -19.39
CA LEU A 173 -4.17 -11.26 -17.96
C LEU A 173 -5.60 -11.76 -17.75
N ASP A 174 -5.77 -12.90 -17.07
CA ASP A 174 -7.05 -13.28 -16.51
C ASP A 174 -7.54 -12.20 -15.54
N GLN A 175 -8.67 -11.60 -15.92
CA GLN A 175 -9.27 -10.49 -15.21
C GLN A 175 -9.77 -10.87 -13.81
N SER A 176 -9.80 -12.16 -13.46
CA SER A 176 -10.06 -12.62 -12.09
C SER A 176 -8.97 -12.20 -11.08
N TYR A 177 -7.73 -11.99 -11.54
CA TYR A 177 -6.62 -11.46 -10.73
C TYR A 177 -6.59 -9.93 -10.68
N PHE A 178 -7.41 -9.27 -11.48
CA PHE A 178 -7.40 -7.82 -11.59
C PHE A 178 -8.36 -7.17 -10.58
N TYR A 179 -7.85 -6.24 -9.78
CA TYR A 179 -8.68 -5.53 -8.79
C TYR A 179 -9.23 -4.22 -9.34
N SER A 180 -8.36 -3.31 -9.80
CA SER A 180 -8.78 -1.98 -10.28
C SER A 180 -7.72 -1.29 -11.14
N TYR A 181 -8.15 -0.37 -12.01
CA TYR A 181 -7.25 0.61 -12.60
C TYR A 181 -7.36 1.91 -11.78
N GLU A 182 -6.22 2.45 -11.38
CA GLU A 182 -6.01 3.79 -10.85
C GLU A 182 -5.53 4.68 -12.01
N LEU A 183 -5.97 5.94 -12.10
CA LEU A 183 -5.58 6.80 -13.24
C LEU A 183 -4.61 7.86 -12.75
N GLY A 184 -3.33 7.65 -13.04
CA GLY A 184 -2.19 8.45 -12.60
C GLY A 184 -1.77 8.19 -11.15
N ASN A 185 -0.62 8.75 -10.77
CA ASN A 185 -0.07 8.73 -9.42
C ASN A 185 0.20 10.18 -8.94
N GLU A 186 -0.22 10.56 -7.73
CA GLU A 186 -0.04 11.93 -7.18
C GLU A 186 -0.40 13.06 -8.16
N VAL A 187 -1.55 12.91 -8.81
CA VAL A 187 -2.00 13.83 -9.87
C VAL A 187 -2.09 15.30 -9.41
N ASN A 188 -2.20 15.55 -8.10
CA ASN A 188 -2.20 16.89 -7.52
C ASN A 188 -0.87 17.64 -7.70
N ILE A 189 0.25 16.95 -7.93
CA ILE A 189 1.57 17.57 -8.09
C ILE A 189 2.09 17.59 -9.53
N TYR A 190 1.30 17.22 -10.54
CA TYR A 190 1.76 17.15 -11.93
C TYR A 190 2.30 18.46 -12.53
N GLN A 191 1.88 19.60 -12.00
CA GLN A 191 2.45 20.90 -12.37
C GLN A 191 3.91 21.07 -11.92
N TYR A 192 4.37 20.29 -10.94
CA TYR A 192 5.74 20.33 -10.40
C TYR A 192 6.62 19.21 -10.96
N THR A 193 6.01 18.09 -11.37
CA THR A 193 6.74 16.92 -11.91
C THR A 193 6.95 16.97 -13.42
N GLY A 194 6.34 17.94 -14.11
CA GLY A 194 6.47 18.10 -15.56
C GLY A 194 5.56 17.17 -16.38
N HIS A 195 4.64 16.44 -15.74
CA HIS A 195 3.65 15.61 -16.42
C HIS A 195 2.52 16.43 -17.05
N ARG A 196 2.26 17.64 -16.51
CA ARG A 196 1.23 18.56 -16.98
C ARG A 196 1.71 20.01 -16.86
N ASP A 197 1.03 20.89 -17.58
CA ASP A 197 1.33 22.33 -17.57
C ASP A 197 1.07 22.96 -16.20
N ASN A 198 1.66 24.14 -15.97
CA ASN A 198 1.59 24.87 -14.69
C ASN A 198 0.18 25.29 -14.24
N ASN A 199 -0.83 25.19 -15.11
CA ASN A 199 -2.24 25.47 -14.78
C ASN A 199 -3.02 24.21 -14.36
N TRP A 200 -2.33 23.07 -14.20
CA TRP A 200 -2.95 21.82 -13.82
C TRP A 200 -3.51 21.87 -12.39
N THR A 201 -4.71 21.32 -12.21
CA THR A 201 -5.36 21.23 -10.91
C THR A 201 -6.07 19.89 -10.78
N VAL A 202 -6.49 19.55 -9.56
CA VAL A 202 -7.39 18.40 -9.31
C VAL A 202 -8.74 18.53 -10.04
N LEU A 203 -9.18 19.75 -10.38
CA LEU A 203 -10.36 19.94 -11.24
C LEU A 203 -10.08 19.58 -12.70
N SER A 204 -8.88 19.89 -13.18
CA SER A 204 -8.41 19.44 -14.51
C SER A 204 -8.37 17.92 -14.57
N TYR A 205 -7.82 17.28 -13.52
CA TYR A 205 -7.81 15.82 -13.39
C TYR A 205 -9.23 15.22 -13.40
N ALA A 206 -10.16 15.78 -12.63
CA ALA A 206 -11.54 15.30 -12.60
C ALA A 206 -12.22 15.43 -13.97
N ALA A 207 -11.98 16.53 -14.69
CA ALA A 207 -12.50 16.74 -16.04
C ALA A 207 -11.92 15.73 -17.03
N ASP A 208 -10.61 15.52 -17.03
CA ASP A 208 -9.94 14.53 -17.89
C ASP A 208 -10.46 13.13 -17.59
N THR A 209 -10.55 12.74 -16.32
CA THR A 209 -11.05 11.43 -15.90
C THR A 209 -12.49 11.20 -16.39
N LEU A 210 -13.38 12.18 -16.20
CA LEU A 210 -14.76 12.10 -16.71
C LEU A 210 -14.81 11.96 -18.23
N GLN A 211 -13.89 12.59 -18.94
CA GLN A 211 -13.77 12.47 -20.40
C GLN A 211 -13.24 11.09 -20.83
N TRP A 212 -12.31 10.51 -20.09
CA TRP A 212 -11.64 9.24 -20.43
C TRP A 212 -12.51 8.03 -20.14
N LEU A 213 -13.27 8.05 -19.04
CA LEU A 213 -14.04 6.92 -18.52
C LEU A 213 -14.92 6.23 -19.58
N PRO A 214 -15.73 6.94 -20.41
CA PRO A 214 -16.56 6.27 -21.42
C PRO A 214 -15.75 5.42 -22.40
N THR A 215 -14.57 5.92 -22.82
CA THR A 215 -13.68 5.21 -23.74
C THR A 215 -13.04 4.00 -23.08
N LEU A 216 -12.53 4.14 -21.85
CA LEU A 216 -11.90 3.05 -21.11
C LEU A 216 -12.91 1.94 -20.74
N VAL A 217 -14.14 2.32 -20.40
CA VAL A 217 -15.24 1.39 -20.13
C VAL A 217 -15.63 0.62 -21.40
N GLN A 218 -15.61 1.26 -22.56
CA GLN A 218 -15.92 0.56 -23.81
C GLN A 218 -14.86 -0.49 -24.15
N LEU A 219 -13.58 -0.22 -23.90
CA LEU A 219 -12.49 -1.18 -24.09
C LEU A 219 -12.67 -2.43 -23.22
N THR A 220 -13.03 -2.26 -21.96
CA THR A 220 -13.23 -3.40 -21.03
C THR A 220 -14.48 -4.20 -21.34
N LYS A 221 -15.58 -3.58 -21.79
CA LYS A 221 -16.80 -4.29 -22.21
C LYS A 221 -16.59 -5.21 -23.42
N MET A 222 -15.53 -5.01 -24.21
CA MET A 222 -15.24 -5.84 -25.37
C MET A 222 -14.64 -7.21 -25.01
N ASN A 223 -14.30 -7.50 -23.74
CA ASN A 223 -13.82 -8.82 -23.28
C ASN A 223 -13.92 -9.09 -21.74
N VAL A 224 -14.56 -8.24 -20.92
CA VAL A 224 -14.65 -8.41 -19.45
C VAL A 224 -16.12 -8.42 -18.97
N PRO A 225 -16.52 -9.28 -18.01
CA PRO A 225 -17.83 -9.19 -17.36
C PRO A 225 -18.00 -7.83 -16.67
N GLN A 226 -19.13 -7.18 -16.92
CA GLN A 226 -19.52 -5.83 -16.46
C GLN A 226 -19.08 -5.46 -15.02
N ALA A 227 -17.98 -4.70 -14.86
CA ALA A 227 -17.66 -4.08 -13.56
C ALA A 227 -17.01 -2.68 -13.61
N MET A 228 -16.53 -2.19 -14.76
CA MET A 228 -15.83 -0.89 -14.86
C MET A 228 -16.76 0.36 -14.91
N GLY A 229 -18.06 0.21 -14.69
CA GLY A 229 -19.05 1.27 -14.96
C GLY A 229 -19.11 2.45 -13.97
N ALA A 230 -18.35 2.45 -12.88
CA ALA A 230 -18.32 3.51 -11.87
C ALA A 230 -17.00 3.50 -11.09
N VAL A 231 -16.57 4.67 -10.60
CA VAL A 231 -15.48 4.78 -9.61
C VAL A 231 -15.87 3.93 -8.40
N LYS A 232 -15.08 2.89 -8.11
CA LYS A 232 -15.33 1.94 -7.01
C LYS A 232 -14.74 2.41 -5.69
N SER A 233 -13.62 3.10 -5.76
CA SER A 233 -12.89 3.59 -4.60
C SER A 233 -12.22 4.91 -4.91
N PHE A 234 -12.10 5.76 -3.89
CA PHE A 234 -11.15 6.88 -3.88
C PHE A 234 -9.86 6.41 -3.22
N SER A 235 -8.74 6.93 -3.70
CA SER A 235 -7.39 6.54 -3.28
C SER A 235 -6.61 7.81 -2.97
N SER A 236 -5.99 7.86 -1.81
CA SER A 236 -5.13 8.97 -1.38
C SER A 236 -3.79 8.45 -0.88
N HIS A 237 -2.76 9.29 -0.92
CA HIS A 237 -1.44 8.97 -0.38
C HIS A 237 -1.30 9.59 1.00
N ALA A 238 -0.71 8.86 1.95
CA ALA A 238 -0.70 9.28 3.33
C ALA A 238 0.60 8.88 4.04
N TYR A 239 1.56 9.79 4.01
CA TYR A 239 2.78 9.76 4.81
C TYR A 239 2.72 10.82 5.90
N PRO A 240 2.86 10.48 7.20
CA PRO A 240 2.83 11.48 8.27
C PRO A 240 4.03 12.44 8.24
N GLN A 241 5.17 12.02 7.70
CA GLN A 241 6.35 12.87 7.55
C GLN A 241 7.06 12.61 6.21
N ASN A 242 8.17 13.29 5.96
CA ASN A 242 9.01 13.07 4.79
C ASN A 242 10.48 13.36 5.09
N VAL A 243 11.38 12.76 4.28
CA VAL A 243 12.82 13.05 4.31
C VAL A 243 13.30 13.79 3.04
N CYS A 244 12.38 14.39 2.29
CA CYS A 244 12.67 15.01 1.00
C CYS A 244 13.57 16.27 1.09
N SER A 245 13.88 16.73 2.30
CA SER A 245 14.85 17.78 2.59
C SER A 245 15.49 17.55 3.96
N GLU A 246 16.70 18.07 4.19
CA GLU A 246 17.36 17.94 5.50
C GLU A 246 16.52 18.45 6.67
N PRO A 247 15.83 19.62 6.59
CA PRO A 247 14.98 20.08 7.69
C PRO A 247 13.79 19.16 7.97
N ALA A 248 13.19 18.58 6.93
CA ALA A 248 12.09 17.62 7.10
C ALA A 248 12.58 16.31 7.73
N ALA A 249 13.72 15.81 7.26
CA ALA A 249 14.35 14.60 7.79
C ALA A 249 14.72 14.71 9.27
N ALA A 250 15.04 15.91 9.76
CA ALA A 250 15.32 16.16 11.18
C ALA A 250 14.08 15.95 12.09
N LEU A 251 12.86 16.07 11.55
CA LEU A 251 11.62 15.87 12.30
C LEU A 251 11.22 14.39 12.40
N VAL A 252 11.77 13.54 11.54
CA VAL A 252 11.49 12.10 11.49
C VAL A 252 12.22 11.40 12.64
N THR A 253 11.48 11.05 13.69
CA THR A 253 12.02 10.53 14.96
C THR A 253 11.15 9.41 15.53
N LEU A 254 11.73 8.48 16.28
CA LEU A 254 11.00 7.37 16.92
C LEU A 254 9.90 7.88 17.86
N ASP A 255 10.17 8.94 18.65
CA ASP A 255 9.21 9.54 19.58
C ASP A 255 7.94 10.04 18.89
N TYR A 256 8.05 10.51 17.64
CA TYR A 256 6.89 10.92 16.86
C TYR A 256 6.00 9.70 16.51
N TYR A 257 6.60 8.62 16.00
CA TYR A 257 5.88 7.43 15.55
C TYR A 257 5.29 6.60 16.70
N LEU A 258 5.93 6.60 17.88
CA LEU A 258 5.44 5.87 19.06
C LEU A 258 4.37 6.64 19.86
N ASN A 259 4.03 7.85 19.46
CA ASN A 259 2.99 8.64 20.11
C ASN A 259 1.68 8.56 19.33
N HIS A 260 0.74 7.75 19.83
CA HIS A 260 -0.60 7.55 19.26
C HIS A 260 -1.36 8.85 18.96
N LEU A 261 -1.15 9.91 19.75
CA LEU A 261 -1.82 11.20 19.48
C LEU A 261 -1.41 11.80 18.13
N ASN A 262 -0.20 11.51 17.65
CA ASN A 262 0.23 11.93 16.32
C ASN A 262 -0.52 11.16 15.23
N THR A 263 -0.80 9.87 15.43
CA THR A 263 -1.65 9.07 14.51
C THR A 263 -3.07 9.62 14.45
N ILE A 264 -3.68 9.92 15.60
CA ILE A 264 -5.01 10.57 15.68
C ILE A 264 -5.00 11.90 14.92
N GLN A 265 -4.04 12.76 15.24
CA GLN A 265 -3.95 14.09 14.64
C GLN A 265 -3.73 14.01 13.14
N PHE A 266 -2.88 13.09 12.68
CA PHE A 266 -2.66 12.84 11.26
C PHE A 266 -4.00 12.53 10.59
N PHE A 267 -4.65 11.41 10.95
CA PHE A 267 -5.88 10.98 10.28
C PHE A 267 -7.07 11.94 10.38
N SER A 268 -7.07 12.90 11.31
CA SER A 268 -8.09 13.96 11.36
C SER A 268 -8.20 14.74 10.04
N ALA A 269 -7.12 14.87 9.26
CA ALA A 269 -7.17 15.56 7.97
C ALA A 269 -7.77 14.71 6.83
N TRP A 270 -7.97 13.40 7.03
CA TRP A 270 -8.55 12.47 6.05
C TRP A 270 -10.04 12.21 6.30
N GLU A 271 -10.56 12.50 7.50
CA GLU A 271 -11.94 12.20 7.87
C GLU A 271 -12.97 12.77 6.89
N SER A 272 -12.76 14.01 6.40
CA SER A 272 -13.67 14.61 5.43
C SER A 272 -13.62 13.95 4.05
N GLU A 273 -12.45 13.50 3.61
CA GLU A 273 -12.28 12.81 2.33
C GLU A 273 -12.89 11.40 2.39
N ILE A 274 -12.65 10.69 3.49
CA ILE A 274 -13.27 9.39 3.77
C ILE A 274 -14.79 9.54 3.78
N ALA A 275 -15.32 10.50 4.53
CA ALA A 275 -16.76 10.75 4.60
C ALA A 275 -17.35 11.10 3.21
N ALA A 276 -16.64 11.88 2.40
CA ALA A 276 -17.06 12.21 1.04
C ALA A 276 -17.14 10.97 0.15
N GLY A 277 -16.11 10.12 0.15
CA GLY A 277 -16.10 8.85 -0.60
C GLY A 277 -17.23 7.91 -0.17
N LYS A 278 -17.40 7.74 1.15
CA LYS A 278 -18.46 6.91 1.73
C LYS A 278 -19.86 7.44 1.41
N SER A 279 -20.05 8.76 1.32
CA SER A 279 -21.37 9.37 1.03
C SER A 279 -21.93 9.00 -0.35
N VAL A 280 -21.06 8.63 -1.30
CA VAL A 280 -21.43 8.17 -2.64
C VAL A 280 -21.34 6.65 -2.79
N GLY A 281 -21.13 5.92 -1.69
CA GLY A 281 -21.03 4.47 -1.67
C GLY A 281 -19.73 3.91 -2.27
N ALA A 282 -18.68 4.73 -2.35
CA ALA A 282 -17.36 4.28 -2.78
C ALA A 282 -16.49 3.94 -1.56
N ASP A 283 -15.58 2.99 -1.75
CA ASP A 283 -14.55 2.69 -0.75
C ASP A 283 -13.52 3.83 -0.69
N PHE A 284 -12.82 3.95 0.44
CA PHE A 284 -11.70 4.88 0.59
C PHE A 284 -10.44 4.10 0.96
N HIS A 285 -9.45 4.19 0.10
CA HIS A 285 -8.16 3.54 0.27
C HIS A 285 -7.08 4.57 0.56
N ILE A 286 -6.13 4.19 1.39
CA ILE A 286 -4.80 4.79 1.38
C ILE A 286 -3.96 4.00 0.37
N GLY A 287 -3.93 4.46 -0.88
CA GLY A 287 -3.29 3.77 -2.01
C GLY A 287 -1.77 3.74 -1.96
N VAL A 288 -1.18 4.62 -1.16
CA VAL A 288 0.26 4.62 -0.84
C VAL A 288 0.43 5.12 0.59
N ALA A 289 1.05 4.29 1.42
CA ALA A 289 1.42 4.60 2.79
C ALA A 289 2.88 4.23 3.06
N GLY A 290 3.44 4.83 4.09
CA GLY A 290 4.74 4.50 4.66
C GLY A 290 5.05 5.46 5.79
N SER A 291 6.10 5.20 6.55
CA SER A 291 6.50 6.07 7.68
C SER A 291 6.77 7.50 7.23
N ALA A 292 7.76 7.70 6.36
CA ALA A 292 8.11 9.00 5.80
C ALA A 292 8.28 8.93 4.29
N ALA A 293 7.69 9.87 3.55
CA ALA A 293 7.87 9.97 2.11
C ALA A 293 9.34 10.23 1.74
N CYS A 294 9.69 10.01 0.47
CA CYS A 294 11.07 9.95 -0.02
C CYS A 294 11.87 8.79 0.60
N HIS A 295 11.28 7.59 0.54
CA HIS A 295 11.92 6.30 0.85
C HIS A 295 12.16 6.00 2.34
N GLY A 296 11.66 6.84 3.23
CA GLY A 296 11.82 6.65 4.67
C GLY A 296 13.20 7.05 5.17
N LYS A 297 13.42 6.86 6.47
CA LYS A 297 14.65 7.24 7.17
C LYS A 297 15.31 6.02 7.79
N ASP A 298 16.57 5.80 7.48
CA ASP A 298 17.39 4.80 8.16
C ASP A 298 17.46 5.06 9.67
N GLY A 299 17.33 3.99 10.48
CA GLY A 299 17.26 4.07 11.94
C GLY A 299 15.93 4.62 12.47
N VAL A 300 14.91 4.79 11.62
CA VAL A 300 13.53 5.08 12.06
C VAL A 300 12.53 4.18 11.33
N SER A 301 12.55 4.18 10.00
CA SER A 301 11.56 3.48 9.16
C SER A 301 11.79 1.97 9.09
N ASN A 302 13.02 1.53 9.29
CA ASN A 302 13.45 0.12 9.34
C ASN A 302 13.66 -0.37 10.78
N THR A 303 12.84 0.09 11.72
CA THR A 303 12.96 -0.26 13.15
C THR A 303 11.72 -1.00 13.65
N MET A 304 11.85 -1.65 14.80
CA MET A 304 10.69 -2.20 15.52
C MET A 304 9.65 -1.11 15.86
N ALA A 305 10.07 0.14 16.09
CA ALA A 305 9.15 1.23 16.36
C ALA A 305 8.27 1.56 15.14
N ALA A 306 8.81 1.47 13.92
CA ALA A 306 8.02 1.60 12.70
C ALA A 306 6.98 0.49 12.58
N LEU A 307 7.31 -0.76 12.92
CA LEU A 307 6.33 -1.85 12.95
C LEU A 307 5.19 -1.57 13.94
N LEU A 308 5.51 -1.10 15.15
CA LEU A 308 4.48 -0.73 16.14
C LEU A 308 3.60 0.40 15.64
N TRP A 309 4.19 1.39 14.98
CA TRP A 309 3.46 2.47 14.34
C TRP A 309 2.59 1.98 13.18
N GLU A 310 3.04 1.08 12.30
CA GLU A 310 2.23 0.56 11.20
C GLU A 310 0.98 -0.16 11.72
N ILE A 311 1.10 -0.89 12.84
CA ILE A 311 -0.03 -1.53 13.51
C ILE A 311 -1.01 -0.48 14.03
N ASP A 312 -0.52 0.54 14.74
CA ASP A 312 -1.35 1.65 15.26
C ASP A 312 -2.04 2.41 14.12
N TYR A 313 -1.27 2.78 13.10
CA TYR A 313 -1.72 3.47 11.89
C TYR A 313 -2.83 2.68 11.20
N ALA A 314 -2.62 1.38 10.94
CA ALA A 314 -3.59 0.57 10.23
C ALA A 314 -4.89 0.37 11.02
N LEU A 315 -4.78 0.07 12.31
CA LEU A 315 -5.95 -0.12 13.16
C LEU A 315 -6.72 1.20 13.33
N TYR A 316 -6.04 2.33 13.55
CA TYR A 316 -6.70 3.63 13.67
C TYR A 316 -7.35 4.07 12.36
N ALA A 317 -6.66 3.91 11.22
CA ALA A 317 -7.23 4.17 9.89
C ALA A 317 -8.56 3.43 9.67
N ALA A 318 -8.62 2.16 10.07
CA ALA A 318 -9.85 1.37 9.98
C ALA A 318 -10.97 1.94 10.85
N THR A 319 -10.66 2.50 12.03
CA THR A 319 -11.68 3.14 12.90
C THR A 319 -12.28 4.40 12.31
N VAL A 320 -11.51 5.15 11.51
CA VAL A 320 -11.99 6.37 10.84
C VAL A 320 -12.61 6.10 9.46
N GLY A 321 -12.68 4.83 9.05
CA GLY A 321 -13.43 4.39 7.86
C GLY A 321 -12.59 4.13 6.61
N VAL A 322 -11.26 4.02 6.73
CA VAL A 322 -10.39 3.53 5.65
C VAL A 322 -10.65 2.04 5.43
N ASP A 323 -10.90 1.63 4.18
CA ASP A 323 -11.18 0.24 3.84
C ASP A 323 -9.93 -0.61 3.66
N ARG A 324 -8.86 0.01 3.09
CA ARG A 324 -7.59 -0.62 2.73
C ARG A 324 -6.44 0.37 2.75
N ILE A 325 -5.26 -0.13 3.07
CA ILE A 325 -3.99 0.58 3.11
C ILE A 325 -2.99 -0.21 2.29
N PHE A 326 -2.22 0.48 1.46
CA PHE A 326 -1.20 -0.11 0.60
C PHE A 326 0.16 0.47 0.99
N PHE A 327 0.88 -0.24 1.85
CA PHE A 327 2.22 0.19 2.28
C PHE A 327 3.20 0.05 1.11
N HIS A 328 3.93 1.12 0.86
CA HIS A 328 4.76 1.28 -0.32
C HIS A 328 6.10 0.57 -0.17
N ASN A 329 6.60 0.01 -1.27
CA ASN A 329 7.82 -0.76 -1.30
C ASN A 329 8.60 -0.43 -2.58
N GLY A 330 9.91 -0.43 -2.44
CA GLY A 330 10.89 -0.38 -3.51
C GLY A 330 12.12 -1.21 -3.12
N VAL A 331 13.18 -1.06 -3.90
CA VAL A 331 14.43 -1.82 -3.73
C VAL A 331 15.53 -0.90 -3.24
N GLY A 332 16.35 -1.35 -2.29
CA GLY A 332 17.53 -0.62 -1.84
C GLY A 332 17.24 0.44 -0.78
N ASP A 333 17.18 1.71 -1.18
CA ASP A 333 17.10 2.86 -0.26
C ASP A 333 15.70 3.11 0.33
N PHE A 334 14.74 2.21 0.06
CA PHE A 334 13.39 2.21 0.61
C PHE A 334 13.39 1.61 2.02
N TYR A 335 13.76 2.41 3.01
CA TYR A 335 13.85 2.02 4.42
C TYR A 335 12.52 1.59 5.05
N TYR A 336 11.37 1.93 4.45
CA TYR A 336 10.06 1.43 4.89
C TYR A 336 9.62 0.16 4.15
N SER A 337 10.41 -0.37 3.20
CA SER A 337 10.04 -1.60 2.49
C SER A 337 9.91 -2.75 3.47
N MET A 338 8.82 -3.52 3.35
CA MET A 338 8.52 -4.64 4.21
C MET A 338 9.51 -5.80 4.04
N TRP A 339 10.10 -5.93 2.86
CA TRP A 339 11.24 -6.81 2.60
C TRP A 339 12.04 -6.32 1.40
N GLU A 340 13.26 -6.83 1.29
CA GLU A 340 14.13 -6.63 0.15
C GLU A 340 14.03 -7.85 -0.78
N PRO A 341 13.46 -7.71 -2.00
CA PRO A 341 13.15 -8.87 -2.84
C PRO A 341 14.36 -9.47 -3.55
N VAL A 342 15.46 -8.71 -3.68
CA VAL A 342 16.68 -9.13 -4.37
C VAL A 342 17.91 -8.81 -3.53
N ALA A 343 19.01 -9.54 -3.71
CA ALA A 343 20.24 -9.22 -2.99
C ALA A 343 20.77 -7.84 -3.45
N VAL A 344 20.71 -6.84 -2.57
CA VAL A 344 21.29 -5.51 -2.82
C VAL A 344 22.74 -5.48 -2.32
N ASN A 345 23.63 -4.92 -3.14
CA ASN A 345 24.99 -4.57 -2.72
C ASN A 345 24.97 -3.22 -1.97
N SER A 346 24.15 -3.10 -0.94
CA SER A 346 24.07 -1.90 -0.09
C SER A 346 25.07 -1.98 1.07
N SER A 347 25.43 -0.83 1.63
CA SER A 347 26.29 -0.73 2.84
C SER A 347 25.59 -1.19 4.12
N SER A 348 24.28 -1.44 4.09
CA SER A 348 23.46 -1.91 5.21
C SER A 348 22.56 -3.05 4.74
N LEU A 349 22.81 -4.27 5.24
CA LEU A 349 21.95 -5.44 5.00
C LEU A 349 20.52 -5.13 5.46
N ALA A 350 19.50 -5.69 4.83
CA ALA A 350 18.13 -5.59 5.34
C ALA A 350 18.06 -6.14 6.79
N HIS A 351 17.64 -5.30 7.74
CA HIS A 351 17.55 -5.63 9.15
C HIS A 351 16.38 -4.88 9.79
N ILE A 352 15.72 -5.50 10.77
CA ILE A 352 14.88 -4.77 11.71
C ILE A 352 15.80 -4.30 12.83
N ASN A 353 16.03 -2.99 12.93
CA ASN A 353 16.71 -2.43 14.08
C ASN A 353 15.84 -2.63 15.32
N PRO A 354 16.33 -3.29 16.38
CA PRO A 354 15.54 -3.51 17.59
C PRO A 354 15.12 -2.19 18.25
N THR A 355 15.88 -1.11 18.00
CA THR A 355 15.59 0.28 18.34
C THR A 355 16.28 1.20 17.35
#